data_AF-R7U0F0-F1
#
_entry.id   AF-R7U0F0-F1
#
_cell.length_a   1.000
_cell.length_b   1.000
_cell.length_c   1.000
_cell.angle_alpha   90.00
_cell.angle_beta   90.00
_cell.angle_gamma   90.00
#
_symmetry.space_group_name_H-M   'P 1'
#
loop_
_entity.id
_entity.type
_entity.pdbx_description
1 polymer ?
#
loop_
_entity_poly.entity_id
_entity_poly.type
_entity_poly.pdbx_seq_one_letter_code
_entity_poly.pdbx_strand_id
1 'polypeptide(L)'
;MLSTKREYKRVSRWVVRNQDKPMACRMSDSLSTNKSRDLWSEIKRIKEGVQGRTNVVDGRVGESEICDVFHDGYEHLYQSVPSDQSELEELQRELSARVDRTCKVGLCYCDHVISPRDIEFAVRKLKPGLPMASSFVGVNVFDACWTYPIGPVPSFFI
;
A
#
# COMPACT_ATOMS: atom_id res chain seq x y z
N MET A 1 -2.38 -28.63 -46.26
CA MET A 1 -2.69 -27.71 -45.15
C MET A 1 -2.24 -28.19 -43.75
N LEU A 2 -2.19 -29.50 -43.46
CA LEU A 2 -1.71 -30.00 -42.15
C LEU A 2 -0.21 -29.76 -41.89
N SER A 3 0.62 -29.83 -42.93
CA SER A 3 2.07 -29.59 -42.88
C SER A 3 2.41 -28.17 -42.40
N THR A 4 1.77 -27.14 -42.99
CA THR A 4 1.97 -25.73 -42.63
C THR A 4 1.57 -25.41 -41.19
N LYS A 5 0.47 -25.98 -40.70
CA LYS A 5 0.03 -25.81 -39.29
C LYS A 5 1.02 -26.44 -38.30
N ARG A 6 1.56 -27.62 -38.64
CA ARG A 6 2.56 -28.31 -37.82
C ARG A 6 3.88 -27.53 -37.77
N GLU A 7 4.31 -26.99 -38.91
CA GLU A 7 5.52 -26.18 -39.00
C GLU A 7 5.38 -24.88 -38.23
N TYR A 8 4.26 -24.17 -38.40
CA TYR A 8 3.97 -22.95 -37.63
C TYR A 8 4.03 -23.21 -36.11
N LYS A 9 3.41 -24.30 -35.63
CA LYS A 9 3.47 -24.67 -34.21
C LYS A 9 4.88 -25.00 -33.74
N ARG A 10 5.69 -25.65 -34.58
CA ARG A 10 7.09 -25.97 -34.27
C ARG A 10 7.90 -24.68 -34.11
N VAL A 11 7.81 -23.77 -35.08
CA VAL A 11 8.52 -22.49 -35.07
C VAL A 11 8.05 -21.63 -33.89
N SER A 12 6.75 -21.52 -33.66
CA SER A 12 6.19 -20.78 -32.51
C SER A 12 6.75 -21.29 -31.17
N ARG A 13 6.75 -22.61 -30.94
CA ARG A 13 7.33 -23.19 -29.72
C ARG A 13 8.84 -22.96 -29.61
N TRP A 14 9.56 -22.98 -30.74
CA TRP A 14 10.98 -22.71 -30.76
C TRP A 14 11.28 -21.24 -30.40
N VAL A 15 10.50 -20.28 -30.93
CA VAL A 15 10.62 -18.84 -30.63
C VAL A 15 10.38 -18.57 -29.14
N VAL A 16 9.35 -19.20 -28.56
CA VAL A 16 9.08 -19.08 -27.11
C VAL A 16 10.24 -19.63 -26.29
N ARG A 17 10.83 -20.77 -26.69
CA ARG A 17 11.94 -21.40 -25.97
C ARG A 17 13.29 -20.70 -26.15
N ASN A 18 13.46 -19.89 -27.18
CA ASN A 18 14.74 -19.26 -27.53
C ASN A 18 14.58 -17.75 -27.65
N GLN A 19 13.75 -17.13 -26.80
CA GLN A 19 13.29 -15.75 -26.98
C GLN A 19 14.42 -14.70 -27.03
N ASP A 20 15.57 -14.99 -26.41
CA ASP A 20 16.74 -14.10 -26.36
C ASP A 20 17.38 -13.90 -27.74
N LYS A 21 17.46 -14.96 -28.55
CA LYS A 21 18.09 -14.91 -29.88
C LYS A 21 17.34 -14.00 -30.88
N PRO A 22 16.02 -14.17 -31.13
CA PRO A 22 15.28 -13.29 -32.03
C PRO A 22 15.15 -11.87 -31.46
N MET A 23 15.16 -11.69 -30.15
CA MET A 23 15.20 -10.37 -29.51
C MET A 23 16.51 -9.65 -29.83
N ALA A 24 17.66 -10.30 -29.63
CA ALA A 24 18.96 -9.74 -29.99
C ALA A 24 19.05 -9.39 -31.49
N CYS A 25 18.52 -10.24 -32.37
CA CYS A 25 18.42 -9.95 -33.80
C CYS A 25 17.57 -8.69 -34.07
N ARG A 26 16.38 -8.56 -33.45
CA ARG A 26 15.52 -7.37 -33.62
C ARG A 26 16.19 -6.09 -33.12
N MET A 27 16.93 -6.16 -32.02
CA MET A 27 17.70 -5.01 -31.52
C MET A 27 18.81 -4.62 -32.49
N SER A 28 19.56 -5.59 -33.01
CA SER A 28 20.58 -5.39 -34.04
C SER A 28 19.99 -4.76 -35.31
N ASP A 29 18.84 -5.24 -35.76
CA ASP A 29 18.13 -4.70 -36.94
C ASP A 29 17.63 -3.27 -36.70
N SER A 30 17.18 -2.96 -35.48
CA SER A 30 16.72 -1.62 -35.12
C SER A 30 17.88 -0.62 -35.08
N LEU A 31 19.06 -1.06 -34.65
CA LEU A 31 20.30 -0.27 -34.69
C LEU A 31 20.76 -0.03 -36.13
N SER A 32 20.78 -1.07 -36.97
CA SER A 32 21.23 -0.96 -38.36
C SER A 32 20.28 -0.12 -39.23
N THR A 33 18.99 -0.11 -38.91
CA THR A 33 17.96 0.66 -39.65
C THR A 33 17.64 2.03 -39.02
N ASN A 34 18.36 2.43 -37.98
CA ASN A 34 18.16 3.68 -37.24
C ASN A 34 16.70 3.88 -36.74
N LYS A 35 16.04 2.78 -36.36
CA LYS A 35 14.67 2.77 -35.82
C LYS A 35 14.70 2.85 -34.29
N SER A 36 15.07 4.02 -33.78
CA SER A 36 15.20 4.27 -32.33
C SER A 36 13.95 3.86 -31.52
N ARG A 37 12.74 4.05 -32.07
CA ARG A 37 11.49 3.68 -31.41
C ARG A 37 11.33 2.17 -31.19
N ASP A 38 11.77 1.35 -32.14
CA ASP A 38 11.67 -0.12 -32.06
C ASP A 38 12.75 -0.71 -31.16
N LEU A 39 13.89 -0.03 -31.03
CA LEU A 39 14.91 -0.35 -30.03
C LEU A 39 14.39 -0.12 -28.61
N TRP A 40 13.78 1.04 -28.34
CA TRP A 40 13.27 1.37 -27.01
C TRP A 40 12.12 0.46 -26.57
N SER A 41 11.25 0.03 -27.49
CA SER A 41 10.19 -0.93 -27.17
C SER A 41 10.76 -2.30 -26.78
N GLU A 42 11.83 -2.74 -27.43
CA GLU A 42 12.50 -4.00 -27.10
C GLU A 42 13.29 -3.92 -25.78
N ILE A 43 14.00 -2.81 -25.53
CA ILE A 43 14.67 -2.53 -24.24
C ILE A 43 13.65 -2.49 -23.09
N LYS A 44 12.51 -1.83 -23.32
CA LYS A 44 11.43 -1.76 -22.34
C LYS A 44 10.88 -3.16 -22.02
N ARG A 45 10.67 -3.99 -23.04
CA ARG A 45 10.22 -5.39 -22.87
C ARG A 45 11.20 -6.24 -22.05
N ILE A 46 12.51 -6.01 -22.20
CA ILE A 46 13.56 -6.66 -21.38
C ILE A 46 13.45 -6.20 -19.93
N LYS A 47 13.37 -4.89 -19.70
CA LYS A 47 13.30 -4.33 -18.33
C LYS A 47 12.00 -4.69 -17.61
N GLU A 48 10.87 -4.70 -18.29
CA GLU A 48 9.57 -5.03 -17.71
C GLU A 48 9.45 -6.52 -17.35
N GLY A 49 10.14 -7.41 -18.07
CA GLY A 49 10.27 -8.83 -17.69
C GLY A 49 11.10 -9.06 -16.42
N VAL A 50 11.87 -8.05 -15.98
CA VAL A 50 12.71 -8.04 -14.77
C VAL A 50 12.03 -7.22 -13.66
N GLN A 51 10.70 -7.13 -13.65
CA GLN A 51 9.94 -6.61 -12.51
C GLN A 51 9.91 -7.63 -11.35
N GLY A 52 11.08 -7.98 -10.83
CA GLY A 52 11.18 -8.32 -9.41
C GLY A 52 11.09 -7.02 -8.63
N ARG A 53 10.26 -6.97 -7.57
CA ARG A 53 10.42 -5.94 -6.54
C ARG A 53 11.91 -5.88 -6.20
N THR A 54 12.50 -4.69 -6.22
CA THR A 54 13.89 -4.50 -5.81
C THR A 54 14.02 -5.02 -4.38
N ASN A 55 14.65 -6.18 -4.23
CA ASN A 55 14.82 -6.83 -2.93
C ASN A 55 15.99 -6.22 -2.15
N VAL A 56 16.45 -5.03 -2.56
CA VAL A 56 17.60 -4.34 -1.97
C VAL A 56 17.29 -2.85 -1.85
N VAL A 57 17.39 -2.31 -0.64
CA VAL A 57 17.32 -0.86 -0.34
C VAL A 57 18.44 -0.54 0.63
N ASP A 58 19.25 0.49 0.36
CA ASP A 58 20.38 0.92 1.19
C ASP A 58 21.33 -0.21 1.63
N GLY A 59 21.53 -1.19 0.74
CA GLY A 59 22.37 -2.37 0.99
C GLY A 59 21.72 -3.47 1.84
N ARG A 60 20.49 -3.26 2.35
CA ARG A 60 19.68 -4.27 3.05
C ARG A 60 18.92 -5.13 2.06
N VAL A 61 18.83 -6.42 2.34
CA VAL A 61 18.24 -7.41 1.41
C VAL A 61 17.09 -8.13 2.08
N GLY A 62 15.92 -8.14 1.44
CA GLY A 62 14.74 -8.80 1.99
C GLY A 62 13.73 -7.83 2.60
N GLU A 63 12.47 -8.24 2.58
CA GLU A 63 11.34 -7.42 3.04
C GLU A 63 11.48 -6.96 4.49
N SER A 64 11.93 -7.83 5.41
CA SER A 64 12.10 -7.50 6.82
C SER A 64 13.16 -6.41 7.03
N GLU A 65 14.35 -6.58 6.46
CA GLU A 65 15.44 -5.62 6.65
C GLU A 65 15.12 -4.26 6.01
N ILE A 66 14.37 -4.27 4.90
CA ILE A 66 13.89 -3.05 4.24
C ILE A 66 12.84 -2.36 5.11
N CYS A 67 11.91 -3.12 5.72
CA CYS A 67 10.92 -2.57 6.66
C CYS A 67 11.59 -1.88 7.85
N ASP A 68 12.66 -2.46 8.39
CA ASP A 68 13.42 -1.87 9.51
C ASP A 68 14.04 -0.52 9.12
N VAL A 69 14.61 -0.40 7.91
CA VAL A 69 15.16 0.88 7.40
C VAL A 69 14.09 1.98 7.37
N PHE A 70 12.89 1.65 6.90
CA PHE A 70 11.79 2.61 6.88
C PHE A 70 11.30 2.93 8.29
N HIS A 71 11.16 1.93 9.14
CA HIS A 71 10.77 2.11 10.53
C HIS A 71 11.68 3.11 11.23
N ASP A 72 12.99 2.88 11.20
CA ASP A 72 13.99 3.72 11.87
C ASP A 72 14.01 5.14 11.28
N GLY A 73 13.86 5.25 9.96
CA GLY A 73 13.76 6.53 9.27
C GLY A 73 12.55 7.35 9.71
N TYR A 74 11.38 6.71 9.84
CA TYR A 74 10.15 7.36 10.29
C TYR A 74 10.18 7.67 11.78
N GLU A 75 10.68 6.76 12.61
CA GLU A 75 10.84 6.96 14.05
C GLU A 75 11.71 8.20 14.30
N HIS A 76 12.86 8.29 13.65
CA HIS A 76 13.73 9.45 13.74
C HIS A 76 13.03 10.72 13.26
N LEU A 77 12.29 10.68 12.16
CA LEU A 77 11.59 11.85 11.62
C LEU A 77 10.50 12.35 12.58
N TYR A 78 9.74 11.45 13.20
CA TYR A 78 8.72 11.83 14.18
C TYR A 78 9.33 12.33 15.50
N GLN A 79 10.49 11.83 15.88
CA GLN A 79 11.25 12.31 17.05
C GLN A 79 12.15 13.51 16.73
N SER A 80 12.27 13.92 15.45
CA SER A 80 13.19 14.98 15.02
C SER A 80 12.72 16.38 15.42
N VAL A 81 11.43 16.54 15.73
CA VAL A 81 10.89 17.77 16.30
C VAL A 81 11.05 17.66 17.81
N PRO A 82 11.94 18.45 18.45
CA PRO A 82 12.03 18.48 19.90
C PRO A 82 10.67 18.91 20.43
N SER A 83 9.98 17.98 21.07
CA SER A 83 8.70 18.25 21.72
C SER A 83 9.02 18.53 23.17
N ASP A 84 8.77 19.75 23.64
CA ASP A 84 8.92 20.02 25.05
C ASP A 84 7.81 19.30 25.82
N GLN A 85 8.20 18.44 26.76
CA GLN A 85 7.26 17.63 27.52
C GLN A 85 6.25 18.51 28.29
N SER A 86 6.68 19.69 28.75
CA SER A 86 5.81 20.60 29.48
C SER A 86 4.78 21.27 28.56
N GLU A 87 5.15 21.61 27.32
CA GLU A 87 4.22 22.11 26.30
C GLU A 87 3.16 21.05 25.93
N LEU A 88 3.56 19.78 25.80
CA LEU A 88 2.61 18.68 25.53
C LEU A 88 1.64 18.45 26.69
N GLU A 89 2.13 18.47 27.93
CA GLU A 89 1.31 18.35 29.13
C GLU A 89 0.35 19.54 29.29
N GLU A 90 0.81 20.75 28.98
CA GLU A 90 -0.02 21.94 28.98
C GLU A 90 -1.13 21.85 27.92
N LEU A 91 -0.79 21.43 26.70
CA LEU A 91 -1.75 21.23 25.61
C LEU A 91 -2.80 20.17 26.01
N GLN A 92 -2.37 19.05 26.58
CA GLN A 92 -3.29 18.01 27.04
C GLN A 92 -4.23 18.52 28.14
N ARG A 93 -3.70 19.32 29.07
CA ARG A 93 -4.48 19.95 30.14
C ARG A 93 -5.49 20.93 29.58
N GLU A 94 -5.11 21.76 28.61
CA GLU A 94 -5.99 22.73 27.98
C GLU A 94 -7.14 22.04 27.23
N LEU A 95 -6.82 21.03 26.42
CA LEU A 95 -7.82 20.25 25.68
C LEU A 95 -8.80 19.56 26.64
N SER A 96 -8.30 18.94 27.70
CA SER A 96 -9.13 18.28 28.71
C SER A 96 -10.06 19.27 29.41
N ALA A 97 -9.52 20.43 29.82
CA ALA A 97 -10.33 21.50 30.41
C ALA A 97 -11.39 22.02 29.45
N ARG A 98 -11.10 22.10 28.15
CA ARG A 98 -12.07 22.53 27.13
C ARG A 98 -13.17 21.50 26.91
N VAL A 99 -12.84 20.20 26.92
CA VAL A 99 -13.84 19.13 26.88
C VAL A 99 -14.77 19.20 28.09
N ASP A 100 -14.22 19.41 29.29
CA ASP A 100 -15.02 19.51 30.50
C ASP A 100 -15.95 20.74 30.52
N ARG A 101 -15.43 21.90 30.12
CA ARG A 101 -16.17 23.17 30.15
C ARG A 101 -17.16 23.35 29.01
N THR A 102 -17.03 22.60 27.93
CA THR A 102 -17.86 22.79 26.73
C THR A 102 -18.64 21.54 26.39
N CYS A 103 -17.98 20.40 26.22
CA CYS A 103 -18.60 19.17 25.73
C CYS A 103 -19.48 18.50 26.80
N LYS A 104 -18.96 18.34 28.03
CA LYS A 104 -19.70 17.64 29.11
C LYS A 104 -20.92 18.41 29.60
N VAL A 105 -20.88 19.74 29.53
CA VAL A 105 -21.98 20.62 29.94
C VAL A 105 -22.97 20.92 28.80
N GLY A 106 -22.78 20.31 27.62
CA GLY A 106 -23.70 20.44 26.48
C GLY A 106 -23.64 21.80 25.76
N LEU A 107 -22.55 22.57 25.95
CA LEU A 107 -22.32 23.86 25.27
C LEU A 107 -21.52 23.69 23.97
N CYS A 108 -21.22 22.46 23.58
CA CYS A 108 -20.54 22.17 22.32
C CYS A 108 -21.51 22.23 21.13
N TYR A 109 -21.02 22.73 20.00
CA TYR A 109 -21.79 22.78 18.76
C TYR A 109 -22.02 21.38 18.15
N CYS A 110 -21.21 20.40 18.52
CA CYS A 110 -21.26 19.05 17.98
C CYS A 110 -22.00 18.10 18.93
N ASP A 111 -22.85 17.23 18.38
CA ASP A 111 -23.33 16.06 19.11
C ASP A 111 -22.18 15.05 19.23
N HIS A 112 -21.87 14.66 20.45
CA HIS A 112 -20.81 13.69 20.75
C HIS A 112 -21.32 12.26 20.80
N VAL A 113 -22.63 12.07 20.61
CA VAL A 113 -23.27 10.75 20.54
C VAL A 113 -23.15 10.22 19.12
N ILE A 114 -22.35 9.17 18.94
CA ILE A 114 -22.32 8.41 17.69
C ILE A 114 -23.41 7.35 17.76
N SER A 115 -24.41 7.45 16.87
CA SER A 115 -25.46 6.45 16.76
C SER A 115 -25.09 5.34 15.78
N PRO A 116 -25.74 4.16 15.86
CA PRO A 116 -25.57 3.10 14.86
C PRO A 116 -25.84 3.57 13.42
N ARG A 117 -26.71 4.57 13.22
CA ARG A 117 -26.99 5.14 11.90
C ARG A 117 -25.79 5.91 11.34
N ASP A 118 -25.04 6.59 12.19
CA ASP A 118 -23.83 7.32 11.79
C ASP A 118 -22.73 6.35 11.34
N ILE A 119 -22.64 5.19 12.01
CA ILE A 119 -21.75 4.10 11.64
C ILE A 119 -22.15 3.54 10.27
N GLU A 120 -23.43 3.19 10.07
CA GLU A 120 -23.91 2.70 8.78
C GLU A 120 -23.65 3.69 7.64
N PHE A 121 -23.89 4.98 7.90
CA PHE A 121 -23.64 6.04 6.93
C PHE A 121 -22.15 6.16 6.59
N ALA A 122 -21.27 6.09 7.58
CA ALA A 122 -19.83 6.11 7.38
C ALA A 122 -19.36 4.89 6.59
N VAL A 123 -19.85 3.70 6.91
CA VAL A 123 -19.52 2.44 6.20
C VAL A 123 -19.93 2.53 4.73
N ARG A 124 -21.11 3.08 4.43
CA ARG A 124 -21.58 3.26 3.04
C ARG A 124 -20.73 4.26 2.24
N LYS A 125 -20.03 5.18 2.91
CA LYS A 125 -19.10 6.13 2.26
C LYS A 125 -17.71 5.55 2.00
N LEU A 126 -17.40 4.37 2.53
CA LEU A 126 -16.13 3.70 2.24
C LEU A 126 -16.11 3.24 0.77
N LYS A 127 -14.94 3.37 0.14
CA LYS A 127 -14.74 2.92 -1.25
C LYS A 127 -14.99 1.40 -1.33
N PRO A 128 -15.83 0.92 -2.26
CA PRO A 128 -16.02 -0.51 -2.44
C PRO A 128 -14.70 -1.15 -2.89
N GLY A 129 -14.22 -2.15 -2.16
CA GLY A 129 -12.99 -2.91 -2.48
C GLY A 129 -11.93 -2.96 -1.39
N LEU A 130 -12.10 -2.27 -0.25
CA LEU A 130 -11.28 -2.53 0.94
C LEU A 130 -11.76 -3.82 1.62
N PRO A 131 -10.87 -4.74 2.03
CA PRO A 131 -11.25 -6.01 2.64
C PRO A 131 -12.06 -5.86 3.94
N MET A 132 -12.04 -4.69 4.58
CA MET A 132 -12.90 -4.38 5.74
C MET A 132 -14.38 -4.20 5.38
N ALA A 133 -14.72 -3.82 4.14
CA ALA A 133 -16.11 -3.62 3.73
C ALA A 133 -16.86 -4.95 3.52
N SER A 134 -16.16 -6.04 3.19
CA SER A 134 -16.77 -7.37 3.04
C SER A 134 -16.98 -8.10 4.37
N SER A 135 -16.26 -7.72 5.44
CA SER A 135 -16.37 -8.36 6.76
C SER A 135 -17.64 -7.99 7.53
N PHE A 136 -18.33 -6.91 7.14
CA PHE A 136 -19.56 -6.44 7.81
C PHE A 136 -20.84 -6.90 7.11
N VAL A 137 -20.75 -7.61 5.98
CA VAL A 137 -21.93 -8.17 5.31
C VAL A 137 -22.33 -9.46 6.04
N GLY A 138 -23.22 -9.32 7.03
CA GLY A 138 -23.85 -10.46 7.72
C GLY A 138 -23.51 -10.59 9.21
N VAL A 139 -22.70 -9.68 9.78
CA VAL A 139 -22.45 -9.65 11.22
C VAL A 139 -23.30 -8.56 11.85
N ASN A 140 -24.14 -8.93 12.82
CA ASN A 140 -24.89 -7.99 13.63
C ASN A 140 -23.88 -7.07 14.32
N VAL A 141 -23.95 -5.75 14.11
CA VAL A 141 -22.93 -4.78 14.61
C VAL A 141 -22.71 -4.90 16.12
N PHE A 142 -23.71 -5.40 16.85
CA PHE A 142 -23.61 -5.73 18.28
C PHE A 142 -22.62 -6.86 18.59
N ASP A 143 -22.50 -7.92 17.78
CA ASP A 143 -21.59 -9.04 18.04
C ASP A 143 -20.12 -8.68 17.76
N ALA A 144 -19.86 -7.76 16.83
CA ALA A 144 -18.50 -7.34 16.48
C ALA A 144 -17.80 -6.58 17.62
N CYS A 145 -18.55 -5.85 18.45
CA CYS A 145 -18.01 -5.16 19.63
C CYS A 145 -17.70 -6.09 20.81
N TRP A 146 -18.25 -7.31 20.84
CA TRP A 146 -18.00 -8.28 21.91
C TRP A 146 -17.02 -9.40 21.53
N THR A 147 -16.80 -9.65 20.24
CA THR A 147 -15.95 -10.75 19.75
C THR A 147 -14.48 -10.38 19.52
N TYR A 148 -14.17 -9.09 19.42
CA TYR A 148 -12.79 -8.61 19.50
C TYR A 148 -12.61 -7.90 20.84
N PRO A 149 -12.06 -8.55 21.88
CA PRO A 149 -11.44 -7.78 22.94
C PRO A 149 -10.38 -6.92 22.24
N ILE A 150 -10.59 -5.61 22.24
CA ILE A 150 -9.52 -4.67 22.02
C ILE A 150 -8.54 -5.02 23.14
N GLY A 151 -7.54 -5.85 22.82
CA GLY A 151 -6.44 -6.15 23.72
C GLY A 151 -5.86 -4.83 24.22
N PRO A 152 -5.18 -4.83 25.38
CA PRO A 152 -4.69 -3.59 25.97
C PRO A 152 -3.98 -2.78 24.88
N VAL A 153 -4.51 -1.58 24.63
CA VAL A 153 -3.93 -0.61 23.71
C VAL A 153 -2.46 -0.49 24.12
N PRO A 154 -1.49 -0.76 23.22
CA PRO A 154 -0.09 -0.62 23.59
C PRO A 154 0.09 0.80 24.09
N SER A 155 0.59 0.92 25.31
CA SER A 155 0.95 2.20 25.92
C SER A 155 2.08 2.82 25.10
N PHE A 156 1.74 3.50 24.00
CA PHE A 156 2.67 4.39 23.32
C PHE A 156 2.75 5.67 24.15
N PHE A 157 3.56 5.60 25.20
CA PHE A 157 4.14 6.71 25.93
C PHE A 157 5.50 6.25 26.44
N ILE A 158 6.58 6.69 25.78
CA ILE A 158 7.53 7.67 26.31
C ILE A 158 7.91 8.58 25.14
#